data_AF-A0A7S2X9D9-F1
#
_entry.id   AF-A0A7S2X9D9-F1
#
_cell.length_a   1.000
_cell.length_b   1.000
_cell.length_c   1.000
_cell.angle_alpha   90.00
_cell.angle_beta   90.00
_cell.angle_gamma   90.00
#
_symmetry.space_group_name_H-M   'P 1'
#
loop_
_entity.id
_entity.type
_entity.pdbx_description
1 polymer ?
#
loop_
_entity_poly.entity_id
_entity_poly.type
_entity_poly.pdbx_seq_one_letter_code
_entity_poly.pdbx_strand_id
1 'polypeptide(L)'
;HHCRTAEDLVGICNKVFDKAVTEHGYAALYAKLCIELSARCPSFKVEKVLPNGEKIVRKAAFKTILLTKCEKEFEGKSKQTLSLMKKIEDATDPDIKDILTVKLKKRRQGNIRFIGELYKAKLMANRMERILHLCIQRLLRDIKNPSEEDIVCLEVLLVTVGKQLDVPKAQKFMNTYFKRITSMAVNPKLPMRLKFKCQDVIDMRKRNWAKKGERVIVRKPATVVRGVHGRPNGILSRPDPRPVALPRQVGNRYGSFGSAVAAAPKPTPQVVVKSAPVSAVKRSTIVKTSPEVPGTKKAVKKDVSFDLTPVNTQVKIEKDIVSLIDEYFGGGGKAARDEAALCITELKSPSSHWMVVKQAIVRSLEKKQRERKMALELLIWLFVTKKMITPDDFRKGLTSIYKELPTIRENHPVAGRLVNAMCPHFVKFKCITQEELAKLQQLSS
;
A
#
# COMPACT_ATOMS: atom_id res chain seq x y z
N HIS A 1 3.56 -28.30 -4.67
CA HIS A 1 4.55 -28.35 -5.78
C HIS A 1 5.51 -27.14 -5.86
N HIS A 2 5.09 -25.90 -5.60
CA HIS A 2 5.97 -24.71 -5.79
C HIS A 2 6.82 -24.26 -4.58
N CYS A 3 6.52 -24.70 -3.35
CA CYS A 3 7.38 -24.46 -2.18
C CYS A 3 8.25 -25.71 -1.97
N ARG A 4 9.54 -25.64 -2.31
CA ARG A 4 10.47 -26.78 -2.33
C ARG A 4 11.52 -26.71 -1.22
N THR A 5 11.86 -25.52 -0.73
CA THR A 5 12.85 -25.34 0.35
C THR A 5 12.33 -24.54 1.55
N ALA A 6 13.13 -24.50 2.62
CA ALA A 6 12.87 -23.64 3.77
C ALA A 6 12.96 -22.15 3.40
N GLU A 7 13.86 -21.75 2.49
CA GLU A 7 13.97 -20.39 1.97
C GLU A 7 12.71 -19.98 1.21
N ASP A 8 12.14 -20.86 0.37
CA ASP A 8 10.87 -20.60 -0.33
C ASP A 8 9.77 -20.27 0.67
N LEU A 9 9.64 -21.08 1.72
CA LEU A 9 8.62 -20.92 2.74
C LEU A 9 8.77 -19.61 3.52
N VAL A 10 10.02 -19.24 3.84
CA VAL A 10 10.36 -17.95 4.43
C VAL A 10 10.07 -16.80 3.46
N GLY A 11 10.37 -16.95 2.17
CA GLY A 11 10.08 -15.98 1.10
C GLY A 11 8.59 -15.72 0.90
N ILE A 12 7.77 -16.77 0.84
CA ILE A 12 6.30 -16.69 0.78
C ILE A 12 5.79 -15.97 2.04
N CYS A 13 6.26 -16.39 3.23
CA CYS A 13 5.86 -15.75 4.48
C CYS A 13 6.31 -14.28 4.58
N ASN A 14 7.47 -13.91 4.02
CA ASN A 14 7.92 -12.52 3.90
C ASN A 14 6.92 -11.69 3.08
N LYS A 15 6.62 -12.12 1.86
CA LYS A 15 5.74 -11.39 0.93
C LYS A 15 4.33 -11.18 1.50
N VAL A 16 3.72 -12.24 2.05
CA VAL A 16 2.38 -12.16 2.65
C VAL A 16 2.38 -11.25 3.88
N PHE A 17 3.40 -11.37 4.74
CA PHE A 17 3.50 -10.53 5.94
C PHE A 17 3.71 -9.05 5.60
N ASP A 18 4.65 -8.71 4.71
CA ASP A 18 4.93 -7.32 4.35
C ASP A 18 3.71 -6.63 3.71
N LYS A 19 2.93 -7.36 2.92
CA LYS A 19 1.65 -6.87 2.39
C LYS A 19 0.60 -6.72 3.48
N ALA A 20 0.45 -7.68 4.38
CA ALA A 20 -0.53 -7.61 5.46
C ALA A 20 -0.31 -6.46 6.46
N VAL A 21 0.95 -6.10 6.74
CA VAL A 21 1.29 -4.98 7.65
C VAL A 21 1.33 -3.61 6.98
N THR A 22 1.11 -3.53 5.66
CA THR A 22 1.05 -2.26 4.90
C THR A 22 -0.33 -1.98 4.33
N GLU A 23 -1.01 -3.00 3.79
CA GLU A 23 -2.37 -2.90 3.25
C GLU A 23 -3.40 -3.21 4.33
N HIS A 24 -3.43 -2.38 5.39
CA HIS A 24 -4.09 -2.69 6.66
C HIS A 24 -5.55 -3.14 6.49
N GLY A 25 -6.29 -2.54 5.55
CA GLY A 25 -7.70 -2.85 5.29
C GLY A 25 -7.95 -4.34 5.04
N TYR A 26 -7.03 -4.99 4.32
CA TYR A 26 -7.11 -6.41 3.93
C TYR A 26 -6.52 -7.38 4.96
N ALA A 27 -6.11 -6.93 6.16
CA ALA A 27 -5.53 -7.79 7.22
C ALA A 27 -6.34 -9.08 7.50
N ALA A 28 -7.68 -9.00 7.48
CA ALA A 28 -8.56 -10.16 7.65
C ALA A 28 -8.52 -11.16 6.47
N LEU A 29 -8.29 -10.68 5.24
CA LEU A 29 -8.09 -11.52 4.05
C LEU A 29 -6.73 -12.23 4.13
N TYR A 30 -5.67 -11.50 4.48
CA TYR A 30 -4.34 -12.10 4.67
C TYR A 30 -4.32 -13.11 5.83
N ALA A 31 -5.09 -12.89 6.91
CA ALA A 31 -5.20 -13.86 7.99
C ALA A 31 -5.82 -15.17 7.52
N LYS A 32 -6.86 -15.12 6.66
CA LYS A 32 -7.43 -16.31 6.00
C LYS A 32 -6.41 -16.98 5.06
N LEU A 33 -5.68 -16.21 4.26
CA LEU A 33 -4.60 -16.74 3.41
C LEU A 33 -3.51 -17.44 4.24
N CYS A 34 -3.16 -16.92 5.42
CA CYS A 34 -2.23 -17.56 6.34
C CYS A 34 -2.76 -18.90 6.90
N ILE A 35 -4.07 -19.09 7.06
CA ILE A 35 -4.65 -20.41 7.38
C ILE A 35 -4.38 -21.38 6.22
N GLU A 36 -4.78 -21.01 5.00
CA GLU A 36 -4.63 -21.86 3.80
C GLU A 36 -3.17 -22.23 3.53
N LEU A 37 -2.26 -21.25 3.57
CA LEU A 37 -0.82 -21.49 3.44
C LEU A 37 -0.30 -22.41 4.55
N SER A 38 -0.81 -22.26 5.78
CA SER A 38 -0.39 -23.12 6.88
C SER A 38 -0.88 -24.57 6.81
N ALA A 39 -1.90 -24.84 5.99
CA ALA A 39 -2.41 -26.18 5.72
C ALA A 39 -1.77 -26.81 4.48
N ARG A 40 -1.47 -25.99 3.45
CA ARG A 40 -0.96 -26.45 2.13
C ARG A 40 0.57 -26.44 2.01
N CYS A 41 1.29 -25.65 2.81
CA CYS A 41 2.75 -25.61 2.76
C CYS A 41 3.39 -26.76 3.56
N PRO A 42 4.41 -27.43 3.01
CA PRO A 42 5.18 -28.44 3.75
C PRO A 42 5.98 -27.80 4.90
N SER A 43 6.43 -28.64 5.82
CA SER A 43 7.34 -28.27 6.90
C SER A 43 8.73 -28.83 6.66
N PHE A 44 9.76 -28.00 6.79
CA PHE A 44 11.15 -28.39 6.56
C PHE A 44 11.88 -28.66 7.89
N LYS A 45 12.86 -29.57 7.87
CA LYS A 45 13.85 -29.68 8.96
C LYS A 45 14.96 -28.67 8.66
N VAL A 46 15.30 -27.84 9.64
CA VAL A 46 16.39 -26.86 9.56
C VAL A 46 17.34 -27.16 10.70
N GLU A 47 18.55 -27.58 10.36
CA GLU A 47 19.61 -27.80 11.35
C GLU A 47 20.32 -26.48 11.65
N LYS A 48 20.55 -26.20 12.93
CA LYS A 48 21.46 -25.14 13.36
C LYS A 48 22.54 -25.76 14.24
N VAL A 49 23.76 -25.78 13.73
CA VAL A 49 24.96 -26.09 14.53
C VAL A 49 25.20 -24.91 15.49
N LEU A 50 25.37 -25.21 16.76
CA LEU A 50 25.77 -24.28 17.80
C LEU A 50 27.30 -24.16 17.88
N PRO A 51 27.86 -23.10 18.51
CA PRO A 51 29.31 -22.93 18.65
C PRO A 51 30.02 -24.06 19.42
N ASN A 52 29.29 -24.82 20.26
CA ASN A 52 29.76 -26.02 20.97
C ASN A 52 29.71 -27.31 20.11
N GLY A 53 29.42 -27.20 18.80
CA GLY A 53 29.26 -28.35 17.89
C GLY A 53 27.89 -29.04 17.92
N GLU A 54 27.01 -28.68 18.86
CA GLU A 54 25.70 -29.31 19.04
C GLU A 54 24.74 -28.98 17.89
N LYS A 55 24.08 -30.00 17.31
CA LYS A 55 23.14 -29.83 16.19
C LYS A 55 21.70 -29.73 16.69
N ILE A 56 21.12 -28.53 16.67
CA ILE A 56 19.69 -28.35 16.95
C ILE A 56 18.88 -28.41 15.65
N VAL A 57 18.15 -29.51 15.46
CA VAL A 57 17.17 -29.67 14.36
C VAL A 57 15.84 -29.01 14.76
N ARG A 58 15.39 -28.00 14.01
CA ARG A 58 14.08 -27.35 14.20
C ARG A 58 13.15 -27.57 13.02
N LYS A 59 11.86 -27.78 13.29
CA LYS A 59 10.82 -27.89 12.26
C LYS A 59 10.35 -26.50 11.81
N ALA A 60 10.83 -26.05 10.66
CA ALA A 60 10.38 -24.83 9.99
C ALA A 60 9.04 -25.07 9.29
N ALA A 61 7.96 -24.70 9.99
CA ALA A 61 6.60 -24.68 9.45
C ALA A 61 6.12 -23.22 9.29
N PHE A 62 5.20 -22.98 8.34
CA PHE A 62 4.68 -21.63 8.04
C PHE A 62 4.21 -20.88 9.29
N LYS A 63 3.44 -21.55 10.16
CA LYS A 63 2.94 -20.98 11.42
C LYS A 63 4.07 -20.50 12.34
N THR A 64 5.15 -21.26 12.47
CA THR A 64 6.32 -20.92 13.31
C THR A 64 7.07 -19.71 12.75
N ILE A 65 7.26 -19.66 11.43
CA ILE A 65 7.93 -18.55 10.73
C ILE A 65 7.11 -17.27 10.88
N LEU A 66 5.79 -17.35 10.66
CA LEU A 66 4.86 -16.23 10.81
C LEU A 66 4.83 -15.68 12.24
N LEU A 67 4.74 -16.55 13.26
CA LEU A 67 4.81 -16.15 14.67
C LEU A 67 6.11 -15.41 14.99
N THR A 68 7.26 -15.96 14.56
CA THR A 68 8.58 -15.35 14.76
C THR A 68 8.69 -13.98 14.09
N LYS A 69 7.99 -13.77 12.96
CA LYS A 69 7.90 -12.48 12.27
C LYS A 69 7.02 -11.48 13.02
N CYS A 70 5.85 -11.90 13.49
CA CYS A 70 4.96 -11.07 14.31
C CYS A 70 5.69 -10.57 15.57
N GLU A 71 6.39 -11.46 16.29
CA GLU A 71 7.18 -11.12 17.48
C GLU A 71 8.30 -10.11 17.14
N LYS A 72 9.11 -10.37 16.09
CA LYS A 72 10.21 -9.45 15.69
C LYS A 72 9.73 -8.08 15.21
N GLU A 73 8.66 -8.03 14.42
CA GLU A 73 8.06 -6.79 13.94
C GLU A 73 7.45 -6.01 15.10
N PHE A 74 6.82 -6.69 16.05
CA PHE A 74 6.26 -6.06 17.25
C PHE A 74 7.33 -5.48 18.18
N GLU A 75 8.46 -6.17 18.34
CA GLU A 75 9.58 -5.68 19.15
C GLU A 75 10.34 -4.50 18.53
N GLY A 76 10.08 -4.19 17.25
CA GLY A 76 10.85 -3.22 16.45
C GLY A 76 12.14 -3.78 15.86
N LYS A 77 12.35 -5.10 15.93
CA LYS A 77 13.59 -5.79 15.54
C LYS A 77 13.51 -6.49 14.18
N SER A 78 12.51 -6.18 13.35
CA SER A 78 12.46 -6.68 11.98
C SER A 78 13.45 -5.91 11.09
N LYS A 79 13.96 -6.56 10.03
CA LYS A 79 14.90 -5.92 9.09
C LYS A 79 14.26 -4.68 8.45
N GLN A 80 12.96 -4.76 8.13
CA GLN A 80 12.16 -3.68 7.56
C GLN A 80 11.99 -2.52 8.54
N THR A 81 11.66 -2.77 9.82
CA THR A 81 11.55 -1.71 10.84
C THR A 81 12.89 -1.03 11.10
N LEU A 82 13.96 -1.81 11.32
CA LEU A 82 15.30 -1.27 11.55
C LEU A 82 15.80 -0.46 10.34
N SER A 83 15.51 -0.92 9.11
CA SER A 83 15.84 -0.15 7.90
C SER A 83 15.04 1.15 7.78
N LEU A 84 13.78 1.21 8.25
CA LEU A 84 13.00 2.44 8.28
C LEU A 84 13.50 3.40 9.37
N MET A 85 13.80 2.88 10.58
CA MET A 85 14.38 3.67 11.68
C MET A 85 15.70 4.31 11.25
N LYS A 86 16.63 3.53 10.68
CA LYS A 86 17.87 4.09 10.14
C LYS A 86 17.63 5.15 9.05
N LYS A 87 16.67 4.94 8.13
CA LYS A 87 16.33 5.97 7.13
C LYS A 87 15.76 7.26 7.75
N ILE A 88 15.10 7.20 8.91
CA ILE A 88 14.60 8.37 9.65
C ILE A 88 15.76 9.10 10.37
N GLU A 89 16.77 8.36 10.81
CA GLU A 89 18.00 8.89 11.42
C GLU A 89 18.89 9.55 10.37
N ASP A 90 19.10 8.89 9.22
CA ASP A 90 19.90 9.37 8.08
C ASP A 90 19.22 10.54 7.32
N ALA A 91 17.92 10.81 7.52
CA ALA A 91 17.18 11.86 6.83
C ALA A 91 17.45 13.26 7.42
N THR A 92 18.10 14.10 6.62
CA THR A 92 18.36 15.53 6.91
C THR A 92 17.17 16.44 6.60
N ASP A 93 16.39 16.10 5.57
CA ASP A 93 15.20 16.85 5.16
C ASP A 93 14.01 16.57 6.11
N PRO A 94 13.40 17.60 6.73
CA PRO A 94 12.27 17.41 7.65
C PRO A 94 11.04 16.76 7.03
N ASP A 95 10.69 17.08 5.78
CA ASP A 95 9.51 16.53 5.10
C ASP A 95 9.72 15.05 4.79
N ILE A 96 10.91 14.67 4.33
CA ILE A 96 11.28 13.25 4.11
C ILE A 96 11.26 12.49 5.45
N LYS A 97 11.79 13.09 6.52
CA LYS A 97 11.81 12.50 7.85
C LYS A 97 10.41 12.26 8.40
N ASP A 98 9.48 13.19 8.20
CA ASP A 98 8.08 13.05 8.59
C ASP A 98 7.36 12.00 7.74
N ILE A 99 7.57 11.95 6.43
CA ILE A 99 7.02 10.90 5.54
C ILE A 99 7.47 9.51 6.01
N LEU A 100 8.77 9.32 6.27
CA LEU A 100 9.32 8.05 6.75
C LEU A 100 8.80 7.69 8.15
N THR A 101 8.65 8.68 9.04
CA THR A 101 8.05 8.51 10.36
C THR A 101 6.59 8.07 10.26
N VAL A 102 5.79 8.69 9.38
CA VAL A 102 4.40 8.28 9.09
C VAL A 102 4.35 6.87 8.49
N LYS A 103 5.32 6.49 7.65
CA LYS A 103 5.43 5.13 7.07
C LYS A 103 5.71 4.08 8.15
N LEU A 104 6.62 4.36 9.09
CA LEU A 104 6.90 3.50 10.24
C LEU A 104 5.68 3.40 11.19
N LYS A 105 5.06 4.53 11.52
CA LYS A 105 3.81 4.62 12.31
C LYS A 105 2.70 3.73 11.74
N LYS A 106 2.42 3.87 10.44
CA LYS A 106 1.45 3.02 9.73
C LYS A 106 1.84 1.55 9.84
N ARG A 107 3.08 1.18 9.50
CA ARG A 107 3.53 -0.23 9.57
C ARG A 107 3.39 -0.85 10.97
N ARG A 108 3.70 -0.11 12.04
CA ARG A 108 3.44 -0.55 13.44
C ARG A 108 1.96 -0.84 13.66
N GLN A 109 1.08 0.09 13.29
CA GLN A 109 -0.38 -0.06 13.41
C GLN A 109 -0.92 -1.26 12.59
N GLY A 110 -0.41 -1.44 11.37
CA GLY A 110 -0.74 -2.54 10.48
C GLY A 110 -0.36 -3.91 11.04
N ASN A 111 0.85 -4.03 11.61
CA ASN A 111 1.28 -5.23 12.32
C ASN A 111 0.35 -5.59 13.49
N ILE A 112 -0.01 -4.61 14.32
CA ILE A 112 -0.94 -4.80 15.45
C ILE A 112 -2.32 -5.28 14.96
N ARG A 113 -2.88 -4.65 13.92
CA ARG A 113 -4.14 -5.10 13.31
C ARG A 113 -4.04 -6.54 12.78
N PHE A 114 -2.95 -6.86 12.10
CA PHE A 114 -2.75 -8.18 11.49
C PHE A 114 -2.59 -9.29 12.53
N ILE A 115 -1.83 -9.05 13.61
CA ILE A 115 -1.74 -9.98 14.75
C ILE A 115 -3.13 -10.24 15.34
N GLY A 116 -3.96 -9.21 15.48
CA GLY A 116 -5.35 -9.34 15.94
C GLY A 116 -6.22 -10.20 15.01
N GLU A 117 -6.14 -10.00 13.70
CA GLU A 117 -6.87 -10.82 12.72
C GLU A 117 -6.36 -12.28 12.66
N LEU A 118 -5.06 -12.51 12.84
CA LEU A 118 -4.49 -13.86 12.93
C LEU A 118 -4.99 -14.64 14.17
N TYR A 119 -5.20 -13.95 15.30
CA TYR A 119 -5.81 -14.55 16.48
C TYR A 119 -7.29 -14.89 16.26
N LYS A 120 -8.07 -13.99 15.64
CA LYS A 120 -9.47 -14.25 15.25
C LYS A 120 -9.60 -15.43 14.28
N ALA A 121 -8.63 -15.59 13.39
CA ALA A 121 -8.49 -16.74 12.49
C ALA A 121 -8.15 -18.06 13.22
N LYS A 122 -8.07 -18.06 14.56
CA LYS A 122 -7.72 -19.22 15.42
C LYS A 122 -6.38 -19.88 15.07
N LEU A 123 -5.49 -19.18 14.36
CA LEU A 123 -4.19 -19.70 13.96
C LEU A 123 -3.24 -19.71 15.16
N MET A 124 -3.01 -20.89 15.75
CA MET A 124 -2.15 -21.07 16.93
C MET A 124 -2.60 -20.24 18.15
N ALA A 125 -3.91 -20.28 18.46
CA ALA A 125 -4.57 -19.45 19.47
C ALA A 125 -3.75 -19.25 20.76
N ASN A 126 -3.26 -20.31 21.40
CA ASN A 126 -2.53 -20.23 22.67
C ASN A 126 -1.21 -19.42 22.60
N ARG A 127 -0.46 -19.49 21.48
CA ARG A 127 0.75 -18.67 21.30
C ARG A 127 0.40 -17.23 20.92
N MET A 128 -0.64 -17.05 20.10
CA MET A 128 -1.12 -15.72 19.71
C MET A 128 -1.72 -14.95 20.90
N GLU A 129 -2.43 -15.63 21.81
CA GLU A 129 -2.94 -15.07 23.07
C GLU A 129 -1.80 -14.49 23.91
N ARG A 130 -0.71 -15.25 24.10
CA ARG A 130 0.49 -14.77 24.80
C ARG A 130 1.10 -13.54 24.11
N ILE A 131 1.23 -13.56 22.78
CA ILE A 131 1.74 -12.41 22.02
C ILE A 131 0.83 -11.19 22.20
N LEU A 132 -0.50 -11.36 22.13
CA LEU A 132 -1.46 -10.27 22.33
C LEU A 132 -1.39 -9.67 23.74
N HIS A 133 -1.25 -10.48 24.78
CA HIS A 133 -1.07 -9.98 26.15
C HIS A 133 0.25 -9.21 26.30
N LEU A 134 1.34 -9.68 25.69
CA LEU A 134 2.61 -8.94 25.62
C LEU A 134 2.46 -7.62 24.82
N CYS A 135 1.68 -7.62 23.74
CA CYS A 135 1.37 -6.41 22.99
C CYS A 135 0.65 -5.38 23.86
N ILE A 136 -0.43 -5.77 24.54
CA ILE A 136 -1.20 -4.88 25.42
C ILE A 136 -0.32 -4.37 26.59
N GLN A 137 0.48 -5.23 27.21
CA GLN A 137 1.39 -4.84 28.30
C GLN A 137 2.42 -3.79 27.87
N ARG A 138 3.02 -3.93 26.68
CA ARG A 138 4.03 -2.99 26.17
C ARG A 138 3.41 -1.69 25.67
N LEU A 139 2.24 -1.74 25.01
CA LEU A 139 1.47 -0.55 24.63
C LEU A 139 0.98 0.26 25.85
N LEU A 140 0.73 -0.42 26.98
CA LEU A 140 0.36 0.20 28.25
C LEU A 140 1.56 0.49 29.18
N ARG A 141 2.81 0.35 28.74
CA ARG A 141 3.99 0.43 29.62
C ARG A 141 4.13 1.80 30.28
N ASP A 142 4.09 2.87 29.50
CA ASP A 142 4.07 4.24 30.00
C ASP A 142 2.63 4.78 29.95
N ILE A 143 2.06 5.08 31.12
CA ILE A 143 0.72 5.70 31.25
C ILE A 143 0.80 7.19 31.59
N LYS A 144 2.01 7.69 31.91
CA LYS A 144 2.26 9.09 32.27
C LYS A 144 2.52 9.93 31.03
N ASN A 145 3.36 9.44 30.12
CA ASN A 145 3.67 10.07 28.82
C ASN A 145 3.52 9.07 27.64
N PRO A 146 2.38 8.37 27.47
CA PRO A 146 2.20 7.41 26.37
C PRO A 146 2.35 8.10 25.01
N SER A 147 3.01 7.42 24.06
CA SER A 147 3.07 7.91 22.68
C SER A 147 1.69 7.85 22.03
N GLU A 148 1.42 8.77 21.10
CA GLU A 148 0.19 8.72 20.30
C GLU A 148 0.05 7.38 19.55
N GLU A 149 1.17 6.84 19.05
CA GLU A 149 1.21 5.58 18.31
C GLU A 149 0.72 4.42 19.16
N ASP A 150 1.14 4.36 20.43
CA ASP A 150 0.79 3.25 21.32
C ASP A 150 -0.69 3.30 21.70
N ILE A 151 -1.27 4.50 21.88
CA ILE A 151 -2.72 4.68 22.10
C ILE A 151 -3.52 4.22 20.88
N VAL A 152 -3.14 4.66 19.68
CA VAL A 152 -3.82 4.27 18.42
C VAL A 152 -3.67 2.78 18.16
N CYS A 153 -2.51 2.18 18.43
CA CYS A 153 -2.31 0.74 18.31
C CYS A 153 -3.16 -0.04 19.33
N LEU A 154 -3.24 0.43 20.57
CA LEU A 154 -4.04 -0.20 21.63
C LEU A 154 -5.54 -0.18 21.32
N GLU A 155 -6.05 0.96 20.84
CA GLU A 155 -7.41 1.11 20.34
C GLU A 155 -7.69 0.10 19.23
N VAL A 156 -6.88 0.10 18.16
CA VAL A 156 -7.03 -0.84 17.04
C VAL A 156 -7.01 -2.29 17.51
N LEU A 157 -6.13 -2.64 18.45
CA LEU A 157 -6.03 -3.99 18.99
C LEU A 157 -7.29 -4.40 19.76
N LEU A 158 -7.70 -3.60 20.73
CA LEU A 158 -8.85 -3.93 21.60
C LEU A 158 -10.18 -3.87 20.84
N VAL A 159 -10.35 -2.98 19.86
CA VAL A 159 -11.49 -2.99 18.93
C VAL A 159 -11.51 -4.26 18.07
N THR A 160 -10.34 -4.81 17.71
CA THR A 160 -10.23 -6.02 16.87
C THR A 160 -10.47 -7.31 17.66
N VAL A 161 -9.80 -7.50 18.80
CA VAL A 161 -9.77 -8.77 19.55
C VAL A 161 -10.29 -8.72 20.99
N GLY A 162 -10.72 -7.55 21.48
CA GLY A 162 -11.07 -7.38 22.89
C GLY A 162 -12.17 -8.33 23.37
N LYS A 163 -13.21 -8.58 22.55
CA LYS A 163 -14.27 -9.55 22.86
C LYS A 163 -13.76 -10.98 23.02
N GLN A 164 -12.74 -11.37 22.26
CA GLN A 164 -12.14 -12.70 22.31
C GLN A 164 -11.15 -12.86 23.46
N LEU A 165 -10.51 -11.76 23.90
CA LEU A 165 -9.60 -11.74 25.04
C LEU A 165 -10.30 -11.57 26.40
N ASP A 166 -11.47 -10.94 26.45
CA ASP A 166 -12.22 -10.68 27.70
C ASP A 166 -13.04 -11.89 28.16
N VAL A 167 -12.37 -13.04 28.27
CA VAL A 167 -12.92 -14.29 28.81
C VAL A 167 -12.74 -14.36 30.33
N PRO A 168 -13.58 -15.10 31.08
CA PRO A 168 -13.49 -15.19 32.54
C PRO A 168 -12.08 -15.56 33.05
N LYS A 169 -11.40 -16.47 32.37
CA LYS A 169 -10.00 -16.89 32.68
C LYS A 169 -8.99 -15.73 32.62
N ALA A 170 -9.22 -14.74 31.75
CA ALA A 170 -8.32 -13.60 31.53
C ALA A 170 -8.77 -12.33 32.27
N GLN A 171 -9.89 -12.37 32.99
CA GLN A 171 -10.56 -11.18 33.54
C GLN A 171 -9.66 -10.38 34.51
N LYS A 172 -8.78 -11.04 35.29
CA LYS A 172 -7.78 -10.37 36.14
C LYS A 172 -6.79 -9.52 35.33
N PHE A 173 -6.32 -10.02 34.19
CA PHE A 173 -5.44 -9.27 33.28
C PHE A 173 -6.20 -8.12 32.62
N MET A 174 -7.39 -8.40 32.08
CA MET A 174 -8.22 -7.37 31.42
C MET A 174 -8.62 -6.24 32.38
N ASN A 175 -8.97 -6.55 33.63
CA ASN A 175 -9.23 -5.53 34.65
C ASN A 175 -7.98 -4.69 34.96
N THR A 176 -6.79 -5.30 34.97
CA THR A 176 -5.52 -4.59 35.16
C THR A 176 -5.21 -3.65 33.98
N TYR A 177 -5.46 -4.10 32.74
CA TYR A 177 -5.30 -3.25 31.55
C TYR A 177 -6.28 -2.08 31.55
N PHE A 178 -7.57 -2.33 31.83
CA PHE A 178 -8.58 -1.28 31.81
C PHE A 178 -8.41 -0.27 32.94
N LYS A 179 -7.86 -0.65 34.11
CA LYS A 179 -7.40 0.33 35.11
C LYS A 179 -6.38 1.33 34.51
N ARG A 180 -5.37 0.83 33.78
CA ARG A 180 -4.36 1.67 33.11
C ARG A 180 -4.97 2.55 32.01
N ILE A 181 -5.88 2.00 31.20
CA ILE A 181 -6.59 2.75 30.14
C ILE A 181 -7.45 3.88 30.74
N THR A 182 -8.14 3.62 31.86
CA THR A 182 -8.89 4.66 32.59
C THR A 182 -7.98 5.76 33.11
N SER A 183 -6.82 5.43 33.68
CA SER A 183 -5.82 6.44 34.07
C SER A 183 -5.32 7.29 32.89
N MET A 184 -5.17 6.69 31.71
CA MET A 184 -4.79 7.41 30.48
C MET A 184 -5.93 8.31 29.97
N ALA A 185 -7.19 7.87 30.05
CA ALA A 185 -8.35 8.67 29.61
C ALA A 185 -8.49 10.00 30.37
N VAL A 186 -8.06 10.06 31.63
CA VAL A 186 -8.08 11.27 32.46
C VAL A 186 -6.73 12.01 32.52
N ASN A 187 -5.67 11.51 31.88
CA ASN A 187 -4.32 12.09 32.00
C ASN A 187 -4.27 13.51 31.41
N PRO A 188 -4.01 14.57 32.21
CA PRO A 188 -4.10 15.96 31.73
C PRO A 188 -3.15 16.25 30.56
N LYS A 189 -1.98 15.58 30.48
CA LYS A 189 -0.99 15.77 29.42
C LYS A 189 -1.43 15.32 28.03
N LEU A 190 -2.49 14.50 27.94
CA LEU A 190 -2.94 13.99 26.65
C LEU A 190 -3.93 14.92 25.95
N PRO A 191 -3.77 15.16 24.62
CA PRO A 191 -4.76 15.90 23.85
C PRO A 191 -6.09 15.15 23.81
N MET A 192 -7.19 15.91 23.74
CA MET A 192 -8.54 15.37 23.98
C MET A 192 -8.91 14.24 23.00
N ARG A 193 -8.44 14.29 21.75
CA ARG A 193 -8.61 13.21 20.76
C ARG A 193 -8.09 11.85 21.24
N LEU A 194 -6.98 11.81 21.98
CA LEU A 194 -6.38 10.56 22.47
C LEU A 194 -7.07 10.07 23.75
N LYS A 195 -7.56 10.99 24.59
CA LYS A 195 -8.44 10.67 25.73
C LYS A 195 -9.73 10.00 25.24
N PHE A 196 -10.36 10.54 24.18
CA PHE A 196 -11.54 9.93 23.55
C PHE A 196 -11.27 8.52 23.02
N LYS A 197 -10.11 8.24 22.42
CA LYS A 197 -9.73 6.88 21.99
C LYS A 197 -9.66 5.87 23.15
N CYS A 198 -9.13 6.28 24.30
CA CYS A 198 -9.17 5.47 25.52
C CYS A 198 -10.61 5.25 25.99
N GLN A 199 -11.43 6.30 25.96
CA GLN A 199 -12.83 6.27 26.39
C GLN A 199 -13.71 5.37 25.49
N ASP A 200 -13.55 5.42 24.17
CA ASP A 200 -14.27 4.58 23.21
C ASP A 200 -14.09 3.08 23.51
N VAL A 201 -12.87 2.67 23.88
CA VAL A 201 -12.54 1.28 24.26
C VAL A 201 -13.12 0.92 25.63
N ILE A 202 -13.04 1.82 26.61
CA ILE A 202 -13.68 1.66 27.93
C ILE A 202 -15.19 1.42 27.77
N ASP A 203 -15.86 2.27 27.00
CA ASP A 203 -17.31 2.19 26.80
C ASP A 203 -17.73 1.06 25.86
N MET A 204 -16.84 0.59 24.99
CA MET A 204 -17.02 -0.67 24.26
C MET A 204 -17.01 -1.88 25.20
N ARG A 205 -16.08 -1.95 26.16
CA ARG A 205 -16.05 -3.03 27.16
C ARG A 205 -17.27 -2.99 28.09
N LYS A 206 -17.67 -1.82 28.59
CA LYS A 206 -18.89 -1.64 29.41
C LYS A 206 -20.15 -2.16 28.71
N ARG A 207 -20.22 -2.03 27.38
CA ARG A 207 -21.33 -2.53 26.54
C ARG A 207 -21.13 -3.98 26.07
N ASN A 208 -20.37 -4.79 26.82
CA ASN A 208 -20.05 -6.20 26.50
C ASN A 208 -19.53 -6.40 25.07
N TRP A 209 -18.69 -5.46 24.60
CA TRP A 209 -18.08 -5.43 23.28
C TRP A 209 -19.06 -5.37 22.09
N ALA A 210 -20.27 -4.86 22.30
CA ALA A 210 -21.23 -4.57 21.24
C ALA A 210 -20.85 -3.30 20.45
N LYS A 211 -21.12 -3.30 19.13
CA LYS A 211 -20.87 -2.11 18.29
C LYS A 211 -21.86 -0.99 18.62
N LYS A 212 -21.47 0.26 18.37
CA LYS A 212 -22.33 1.43 18.59
C LYS A 212 -23.52 1.35 17.62
N GLY A 213 -24.75 1.24 18.14
CA GLY A 213 -25.98 1.02 17.36
C GLY A 213 -26.44 -0.45 17.24
N GLU A 214 -25.66 -1.42 17.70
CA GLU A 214 -26.05 -2.84 17.70
C GLU A 214 -26.96 -3.12 18.91
N ARG A 215 -28.26 -3.42 18.67
CA ARG A 215 -29.18 -3.78 19.76
C ARG A 215 -28.70 -5.09 20.41
N VAL A 216 -28.30 -5.03 21.67
CA VAL A 216 -28.03 -6.23 22.47
C VAL A 216 -29.36 -6.91 22.74
N ILE A 217 -29.70 -7.93 21.94
CA ILE A 217 -30.82 -8.83 22.24
C ILE A 217 -30.41 -9.69 23.43
N VAL A 218 -30.66 -9.18 24.63
CA VAL A 218 -30.60 -9.97 25.86
C VAL A 218 -31.70 -11.02 25.77
N ARG A 219 -31.34 -12.23 25.33
CA ARG A 219 -32.20 -13.40 25.49
C ARG A 219 -32.31 -13.67 26.99
N LYS A 220 -33.40 -13.18 27.60
CA LYS A 220 -33.80 -13.63 28.93
C LYS A 220 -33.92 -15.17 28.90
N PRO A 221 -33.46 -15.89 29.94
CA PRO A 221 -33.68 -17.33 30.01
C PRO A 221 -35.19 -17.61 29.95
N ALA A 222 -35.59 -18.60 29.14
CA ALA A 222 -36.98 -18.93 28.96
C ALA A 222 -37.58 -19.40 30.29
N THR A 223 -38.62 -18.72 30.77
CA THR A 223 -39.39 -19.15 31.93
C THR A 223 -40.03 -20.50 31.59
N VAL A 224 -39.64 -21.55 32.29
CA VAL A 224 -40.23 -22.88 32.13
C VAL A 224 -41.64 -22.84 32.71
N VAL A 225 -42.63 -22.63 31.85
CA VAL A 225 -44.04 -22.81 32.19
C VAL A 225 -44.28 -24.31 32.35
N ARG A 226 -44.50 -24.77 33.59
CA ARG A 226 -44.97 -26.15 33.86
C ARG A 226 -46.31 -26.34 33.16
N GLY A 227 -46.38 -27.27 32.22
CA GLY A 227 -47.63 -27.63 31.55
C GLY A 227 -48.58 -28.37 32.49
N VAL A 228 -49.87 -28.08 32.38
CA VAL A 228 -50.95 -28.87 32.96
C VAL A 228 -51.93 -29.23 31.85
N HIS A 229 -51.93 -30.53 31.51
CA HIS A 229 -53.02 -31.37 30.99
C HIS A 229 -54.13 -30.78 30.10
N GLY A 230 -54.32 -31.35 28.91
CA GLY A 230 -55.52 -31.13 28.08
C GLY A 230 -55.39 -31.52 26.60
N ARG A 231 -55.63 -32.80 26.29
CA ARG A 231 -56.05 -33.31 24.95
C ARG A 231 -57.46 -33.96 25.15
N PRO A 232 -58.26 -34.33 24.12
CA PRO A 232 -57.89 -34.54 22.69
C PRO A 232 -58.93 -34.08 21.63
N ASN A 233 -58.64 -34.48 20.37
CA ASN A 233 -59.53 -34.69 19.20
C ASN A 233 -59.83 -33.52 18.24
N GLY A 234 -59.72 -33.83 16.93
CA GLY A 234 -60.00 -32.94 15.79
C GLY A 234 -59.13 -33.29 14.56
N ILE A 235 -59.67 -34.06 13.61
CA ILE A 235 -59.01 -34.49 12.35
C ILE A 235 -59.53 -33.63 11.19
N LEU A 236 -58.66 -33.13 10.29
CA LEU A 236 -58.86 -33.14 8.81
C LEU A 236 -57.77 -32.36 8.00
N SER A 237 -57.18 -33.09 7.04
CA SER A 237 -56.69 -32.74 5.68
C SER A 237 -56.28 -31.31 5.23
N ARG A 238 -55.01 -31.19 4.78
CA ARG A 238 -54.46 -30.78 3.43
C ARG A 238 -55.25 -29.81 2.49
N PRO A 239 -54.60 -29.12 1.50
CA PRO A 239 -53.19 -28.67 1.36
C PRO A 239 -53.04 -27.22 0.76
N ASP A 240 -51.78 -26.81 0.48
CA ASP A 240 -51.38 -25.62 -0.33
C ASP A 240 -52.06 -25.54 -1.73
N PRO A 241 -52.17 -24.34 -2.33
CA PRO A 241 -51.31 -24.09 -3.51
C PRO A 241 -50.70 -22.68 -3.63
N ARG A 242 -49.47 -22.63 -4.17
CA ARG A 242 -48.84 -21.44 -4.78
C ARG A 242 -49.18 -21.36 -6.28
N PRO A 243 -49.29 -20.14 -6.84
CA PRO A 243 -48.47 -19.70 -7.99
C PRO A 243 -48.07 -18.20 -7.94
N VAL A 244 -47.25 -17.59 -8.82
CA VAL A 244 -46.00 -17.96 -9.56
C VAL A 244 -45.32 -16.64 -10.04
N ALA A 245 -43.98 -16.62 -10.18
CA ALA A 245 -43.10 -15.74 -11.00
C ALA A 245 -43.44 -14.23 -11.26
N LEU A 246 -42.60 -13.24 -10.84
CA LEU A 246 -41.37 -12.68 -11.50
C LEU A 246 -41.67 -11.56 -12.58
N PRO A 247 -40.70 -10.94 -13.31
CA PRO A 247 -40.22 -9.60 -12.92
C PRO A 247 -39.98 -8.57 -14.08
N ARG A 248 -39.63 -7.30 -13.77
CA ARG A 248 -38.84 -6.36 -14.62
C ARG A 248 -38.46 -5.12 -13.79
N GLN A 249 -37.18 -4.79 -13.56
CA GLN A 249 -36.16 -4.16 -14.43
C GLN A 249 -36.28 -2.64 -14.68
N VAL A 250 -35.24 -1.92 -14.19
CA VAL A 250 -34.48 -0.83 -14.84
C VAL A 250 -35.18 0.48 -15.22
N GLY A 251 -34.68 1.60 -14.67
CA GLY A 251 -34.99 2.95 -15.16
C GLY A 251 -34.20 4.07 -14.46
N ASN A 252 -32.99 4.40 -14.93
CA ASN A 252 -32.32 5.66 -14.59
C ASN A 252 -33.02 6.85 -15.26
N ARG A 253 -33.18 7.99 -14.55
CA ARG A 253 -32.64 9.30 -15.02
C ARG A 253 -32.70 10.45 -14.01
N TYR A 254 -31.94 11.49 -14.35
CA TYR A 254 -31.74 12.77 -13.66
C TYR A 254 -32.86 13.79 -13.92
N GLY A 255 -32.98 14.80 -13.05
CA GLY A 255 -33.75 16.04 -13.22
C GLY A 255 -34.20 16.58 -11.86
N SER A 256 -33.47 17.49 -11.20
CA SER A 256 -33.46 18.95 -11.46
C SER A 256 -34.79 19.64 -11.20
N PHE A 257 -34.95 20.17 -9.99
CA PHE A 257 -35.70 21.41 -9.73
C PHE A 257 -34.91 22.25 -8.73
N GLY A 258 -34.69 23.51 -9.05
CA GLY A 258 -34.17 24.50 -8.11
C GLY A 258 -35.29 25.41 -7.63
N SER A 259 -35.04 26.12 -6.52
CA SER A 259 -35.64 27.43 -6.30
C SER A 259 -34.66 28.27 -5.49
N ALA A 260 -34.58 29.56 -5.82
CA ALA A 260 -33.63 30.50 -5.25
C ALA A 260 -34.35 31.56 -4.42
N VAL A 261 -33.70 32.06 -3.38
CA VAL A 261 -33.96 33.40 -2.83
C VAL A 261 -32.60 34.07 -2.61
N ALA A 262 -32.47 35.32 -3.03
CA ALA A 262 -31.21 36.06 -3.07
C ALA A 262 -31.25 37.29 -2.15
N ALA A 263 -30.11 37.69 -1.59
CA ALA A 263 -29.85 39.04 -1.08
C ALA A 263 -28.34 39.34 -0.98
N ALA A 264 -27.81 39.97 -2.04
CA ALA A 264 -26.97 41.18 -2.11
C ALA A 264 -25.91 41.57 -1.00
N PRO A 265 -24.89 42.40 -1.35
CA PRO A 265 -23.50 42.08 -0.96
C PRO A 265 -22.58 43.25 -0.49
N LYS A 266 -21.28 42.93 -0.32
CA LYS A 266 -20.06 43.81 -0.29
C LYS A 266 -19.76 44.55 1.05
N PRO A 267 -18.51 45.06 1.27
CA PRO A 267 -17.33 45.08 0.39
C PRO A 267 -16.01 44.49 0.96
N THR A 268 -15.06 44.22 0.06
CA THR A 268 -13.62 44.09 0.33
C THR A 268 -12.87 45.36 -0.10
N PRO A 269 -11.84 45.82 0.63
CA PRO A 269 -10.94 46.87 0.13
C PRO A 269 -9.80 46.30 -0.73
N GLN A 270 -9.52 46.95 -1.86
CA GLN A 270 -8.25 46.89 -2.58
C GLN A 270 -7.51 48.21 -2.36
N VAL A 271 -6.17 48.19 -2.37
CA VAL A 271 -5.32 49.38 -2.49
C VAL A 271 -4.42 49.20 -3.71
N VAL A 272 -4.23 50.28 -4.47
CA VAL A 272 -3.79 50.26 -5.87
C VAL A 272 -2.73 51.35 -6.11
N VAL A 273 -1.57 50.92 -6.66
CA VAL A 273 -0.63 51.67 -7.53
C VAL A 273 0.23 52.80 -6.95
N LYS A 274 1.55 52.74 -7.26
CA LYS A 274 2.31 53.74 -8.05
C LYS A 274 3.59 53.13 -8.63
N SER A 275 4.23 53.83 -9.57
CA SER A 275 4.86 53.21 -10.76
C SER A 275 6.19 53.82 -11.23
N ALA A 276 7.13 52.96 -11.66
CA ALA A 276 8.15 53.17 -12.72
C ALA A 276 9.19 54.31 -12.51
N PRO A 277 10.20 54.55 -13.40
CA PRO A 277 10.55 53.87 -14.67
C PRO A 277 12.08 53.65 -14.98
N VAL A 278 12.40 52.99 -16.13
CA VAL A 278 13.60 53.20 -17.03
C VAL A 278 15.01 52.85 -16.45
N SER A 279 16.05 52.34 -17.16
CA SER A 279 16.34 52.09 -18.59
C SER A 279 17.28 50.87 -18.81
N ALA A 280 17.59 50.54 -20.08
CA ALA A 280 18.60 49.54 -20.50
C ALA A 280 20.00 50.15 -20.76
N VAL A 281 21.05 49.30 -20.90
CA VAL A 281 22.18 49.46 -21.87
C VAL A 281 23.10 48.19 -21.92
N LYS A 282 24.01 48.16 -22.91
CA LYS A 282 24.62 47.01 -23.61
C LYS A 282 25.98 46.47 -23.08
N ARG A 283 26.18 45.15 -23.24
CA ARG A 283 27.29 44.42 -23.95
C ARG A 283 28.78 44.84 -23.80
N SER A 284 29.61 43.90 -23.32
CA SER A 284 30.85 43.36 -23.96
C SER A 284 31.34 42.13 -23.15
N THR A 285 31.66 40.92 -23.66
CA THR A 285 32.65 40.43 -24.66
C THR A 285 34.11 40.75 -24.37
N ILE A 286 34.85 39.76 -23.86
CA ILE A 286 36.26 39.50 -24.23
C ILE A 286 36.41 38.01 -24.56
N VAL A 287 37.10 37.73 -25.67
CA VAL A 287 37.51 36.41 -26.17
C VAL A 287 39.03 36.32 -26.10
N LYS A 288 39.58 35.13 -25.81
CA LYS A 288 40.90 34.66 -26.28
C LYS A 288 40.97 33.13 -26.10
N THR A 289 40.73 32.33 -27.14
CA THR A 289 41.66 31.83 -28.19
C THR A 289 42.33 30.51 -27.82
N SER A 290 42.01 29.46 -28.59
CA SER A 290 42.82 28.26 -28.80
C SER A 290 43.80 28.50 -29.96
N PRO A 291 44.92 27.76 -30.05
CA PRO A 291 45.11 26.74 -31.10
C PRO A 291 45.90 25.51 -30.56
N GLU A 292 46.26 24.45 -31.30
CA GLU A 292 45.68 23.69 -32.44
C GLU A 292 46.45 22.32 -32.51
N VAL A 293 45.97 21.34 -33.29
CA VAL A 293 46.47 19.94 -33.36
C VAL A 293 47.58 19.79 -34.43
N PRO A 294 48.40 18.71 -34.42
CA PRO A 294 48.20 17.66 -35.43
C PRO A 294 48.48 16.23 -34.92
N GLY A 295 47.88 15.22 -35.56
CA GLY A 295 47.90 13.82 -35.10
C GLY A 295 48.66 12.83 -35.98
N THR A 296 48.80 11.58 -35.50
CA THR A 296 49.28 10.42 -36.27
C THR A 296 48.43 9.17 -36.00
N LYS A 297 48.41 8.24 -36.97
CA LYS A 297 47.51 7.07 -36.99
C LYS A 297 48.18 5.81 -36.43
N LYS A 298 47.46 5.05 -35.59
CA LYS A 298 47.29 3.57 -35.59
C LYS A 298 47.19 3.00 -34.17
N ALA A 299 46.10 2.27 -33.89
CA ALA A 299 46.10 0.86 -33.47
C ALA A 299 44.75 0.51 -32.81
N VAL A 300 44.20 -0.65 -33.17
CA VAL A 300 42.92 -1.12 -32.63
C VAL A 300 43.14 -1.75 -31.26
N LYS A 301 42.45 -1.25 -30.23
CA LYS A 301 41.92 -2.09 -29.15
C LYS A 301 40.43 -1.80 -29.01
N LYS A 302 39.63 -2.82 -29.34
CA LYS A 302 38.18 -2.82 -29.17
C LYS A 302 37.92 -3.23 -27.72
N ASP A 303 37.93 -2.27 -26.80
CA ASP A 303 37.41 -2.51 -25.46
C ASP A 303 35.90 -2.64 -25.56
N VAL A 304 35.47 -3.89 -25.77
CA VAL A 304 34.07 -4.28 -25.68
C VAL A 304 33.70 -4.22 -24.21
N SER A 305 33.18 -3.07 -23.76
CA SER A 305 32.47 -2.95 -22.49
C SER A 305 31.18 -3.78 -22.60
N PHE A 306 31.32 -5.07 -22.31
CA PHE A 306 30.18 -5.98 -22.14
C PHE A 306 29.43 -5.48 -20.90
N ASP A 307 28.27 -4.86 -21.11
CA ASP A 307 27.45 -4.26 -20.04
C ASP A 307 26.76 -5.36 -19.22
N LEU A 308 27.57 -6.07 -18.42
CA LEU A 308 27.13 -7.08 -17.46
C LEU A 308 26.55 -6.41 -16.21
N THR A 309 25.49 -5.61 -16.42
CA THR A 309 24.54 -5.38 -15.33
C THR A 309 23.97 -6.75 -14.93
N PRO A 310 24.06 -7.16 -13.64
CA PRO A 310 23.52 -8.45 -13.24
C PRO A 310 22.02 -8.49 -13.53
N VAL A 311 21.53 -9.56 -14.17
CA VAL A 311 20.10 -9.70 -14.56
C VAL A 311 19.15 -9.44 -13.38
N ASN A 312 19.57 -9.79 -12.16
CA ASN A 312 18.85 -9.52 -10.91
C ASN A 312 18.64 -8.01 -10.62
N THR A 313 19.60 -7.16 -11.01
CA THR A 313 19.53 -5.70 -10.88
C THR A 313 18.52 -5.11 -11.86
N GLN A 314 18.51 -5.54 -13.13
CA GLN A 314 17.57 -5.02 -14.12
C GLN A 314 16.13 -5.46 -13.83
N VAL A 315 15.93 -6.71 -13.40
CA VAL A 315 14.64 -7.23 -12.92
C VAL A 315 14.16 -6.52 -11.64
N LYS A 316 15.07 -5.95 -10.84
CA LYS A 316 14.71 -5.12 -9.68
C LYS A 316 14.30 -3.71 -10.13
N ILE A 317 15.10 -3.06 -10.98
CA ILE A 317 14.79 -1.74 -11.57
C ILE A 317 13.42 -1.76 -12.24
N GLU A 318 13.09 -2.81 -13.00
CA GLU A 318 11.77 -2.95 -13.62
C GLU A 318 10.63 -2.97 -12.59
N LYS A 319 10.79 -3.73 -11.49
CA LYS A 319 9.76 -3.83 -10.44
C LYS A 319 9.59 -2.51 -9.69
N ASP A 320 10.67 -1.79 -9.44
CA ASP A 320 10.65 -0.50 -8.76
C ASP A 320 9.95 0.55 -9.67
N ILE A 321 10.26 0.59 -10.98
CA ILE A 321 9.56 1.40 -12.00
C ILE A 321 8.06 1.04 -12.09
N VAL A 322 7.72 -0.24 -12.17
CA VAL A 322 6.32 -0.72 -12.26
C VAL A 322 5.52 -0.33 -11.02
N SER A 323 6.09 -0.51 -9.82
CA SER A 323 5.42 -0.15 -8.56
C SER A 323 5.09 1.35 -8.50
N LEU A 324 6.00 2.19 -8.95
CA LEU A 324 5.86 3.65 -8.99
C LEU A 324 4.79 4.10 -9.99
N ILE A 325 4.73 3.48 -11.16
CA ILE A 325 3.71 3.79 -12.18
C ILE A 325 2.32 3.41 -11.67
N ASP A 326 2.19 2.25 -11.02
CA ASP A 326 0.92 1.81 -10.40
C ASP A 326 0.50 2.73 -9.24
N GLU A 327 1.44 3.19 -8.40
CA GLU A 327 1.18 4.14 -7.32
C GLU A 327 0.73 5.51 -7.87
N TYR A 328 1.40 6.00 -8.90
CA TYR A 328 0.99 7.23 -9.60
C TYR A 328 -0.40 7.11 -10.24
N PHE A 329 -0.74 6.00 -10.89
CA PHE A 329 -2.09 5.77 -11.42
C PHE A 329 -3.15 5.66 -10.31
N GLY A 330 -2.80 5.10 -9.15
CA GLY A 330 -3.68 4.99 -7.99
C GLY A 330 -4.00 6.33 -7.31
N GLY A 331 -2.99 7.18 -7.09
CA GLY A 331 -3.13 8.46 -6.39
C GLY A 331 -3.36 9.67 -7.31
N GLY A 332 -2.52 9.83 -8.32
CA GLY A 332 -2.47 11.00 -9.18
C GLY A 332 -2.09 12.31 -8.47
N GLY A 333 -2.25 13.42 -9.19
CA GLY A 333 -1.95 14.76 -8.67
C GLY A 333 -0.45 15.11 -8.61
N LYS A 334 -0.15 16.33 -8.14
CA LYS A 334 1.21 16.89 -8.17
C LYS A 334 2.20 16.04 -7.36
N ALA A 335 1.87 15.70 -6.11
CA ALA A 335 2.74 14.96 -5.21
C ALA A 335 3.17 13.60 -5.79
N ALA A 336 2.26 12.85 -6.41
CA ALA A 336 2.59 11.57 -7.02
C ALA A 336 3.42 11.70 -8.32
N ARG A 337 3.38 12.86 -9.01
CA ARG A 337 4.32 13.16 -10.11
C ARG A 337 5.71 13.50 -9.57
N ASP A 338 5.79 14.32 -8.53
CA ASP A 338 7.07 14.70 -7.92
C ASP A 338 7.78 13.48 -7.29
N GLU A 339 7.06 12.58 -6.60
CA GLU A 339 7.58 11.28 -6.15
C GLU A 339 8.08 10.43 -7.34
N ALA A 340 7.32 10.40 -8.44
CA ALA A 340 7.72 9.66 -9.64
C ALA A 340 9.05 10.16 -10.24
N ALA A 341 9.31 11.47 -10.20
CA ALA A 341 10.59 12.03 -10.62
C ALA A 341 11.73 11.72 -9.61
N LEU A 342 11.45 11.78 -8.31
CA LEU A 342 12.45 11.47 -7.27
C LEU A 342 12.96 10.04 -7.41
N CYS A 343 12.08 9.05 -7.46
CA CYS A 343 12.50 7.66 -7.58
C CYS A 343 13.23 7.37 -8.91
N ILE A 344 12.87 7.99 -10.03
CA ILE A 344 13.64 7.86 -11.29
C ILE A 344 15.06 8.41 -11.10
N THR A 345 15.25 9.46 -10.29
CA THR A 345 16.58 9.96 -9.90
C THR A 345 17.32 8.94 -9.04
N GLU A 346 16.64 8.31 -8.08
CA GLU A 346 17.19 7.31 -7.16
C GLU A 346 17.61 6.00 -7.83
N LEU A 347 17.05 5.66 -9.00
CA LEU A 347 17.46 4.46 -9.77
C LEU A 347 18.94 4.46 -10.15
N LYS A 348 19.58 5.64 -10.22
CA LYS A 348 21.01 5.84 -10.59
C LYS A 348 21.44 5.10 -11.86
N SER A 349 20.49 4.78 -12.74
CA SER A 349 20.68 3.92 -13.91
C SER A 349 20.05 4.56 -15.15
N PRO A 350 20.65 5.63 -15.72
CA PRO A 350 20.07 6.36 -16.87
C PRO A 350 19.78 5.47 -18.07
N SER A 351 20.58 4.43 -18.29
CA SER A 351 20.40 3.41 -19.33
C SER A 351 19.08 2.62 -19.23
N SER A 352 18.34 2.74 -18.13
CA SER A 352 17.05 2.09 -17.89
C SER A 352 15.84 3.04 -17.95
N HIS A 353 16.02 4.34 -18.21
CA HIS A 353 14.92 5.32 -18.18
C HIS A 353 13.85 5.05 -19.27
N TRP A 354 14.24 4.49 -20.42
CA TRP A 354 13.32 3.97 -21.45
C TRP A 354 12.28 2.97 -20.93
N MET A 355 12.57 2.23 -19.85
CA MET A 355 11.63 1.30 -19.23
C MET A 355 10.45 2.02 -18.56
N VAL A 356 10.63 3.28 -18.14
CA VAL A 356 9.53 4.13 -17.64
C VAL A 356 8.55 4.42 -18.77
N VAL A 357 9.04 4.77 -19.96
CA VAL A 357 8.20 4.99 -21.16
C VAL A 357 7.45 3.71 -21.52
N LYS A 358 8.17 2.56 -21.58
CA LYS A 358 7.56 1.25 -21.86
C LYS A 358 6.42 0.95 -20.88
N GLN A 359 6.74 0.91 -19.59
CA GLN A 359 5.81 0.44 -18.57
C GLN A 359 4.64 1.41 -18.35
N ALA A 360 4.84 2.73 -18.48
CA ALA A 360 3.75 3.69 -18.32
C ALA A 360 2.70 3.56 -19.44
N ILE A 361 3.15 3.32 -20.68
CA ILE A 361 2.23 3.08 -21.81
C ILE A 361 1.55 1.72 -21.61
N VAL A 362 2.29 0.62 -21.50
CA VAL A 362 1.75 -0.75 -21.42
C VAL A 362 0.74 -0.90 -20.28
N ARG A 363 1.07 -0.45 -19.06
CA ARG A 363 0.19 -0.57 -17.89
C ARG A 363 -1.05 0.33 -17.98
N SER A 364 -1.07 1.33 -18.85
CA SER A 364 -2.26 2.15 -19.11
C SER A 364 -3.21 1.52 -20.14
N LEU A 365 -2.75 0.55 -20.95
CA LEU A 365 -3.58 -0.14 -21.94
C LEU A 365 -4.66 -0.98 -21.25
N GLU A 366 -4.30 -1.69 -20.18
CA GLU A 366 -5.20 -2.52 -19.35
C GLU A 366 -6.23 -1.74 -18.51
N LYS A 367 -6.24 -0.41 -18.61
CA LYS A 367 -6.99 0.48 -17.69
C LYS A 367 -8.03 1.33 -18.45
N LYS A 368 -8.64 2.29 -17.77
CA LYS A 368 -9.65 3.19 -18.36
C LYS A 368 -8.96 4.39 -19.02
N GLN A 369 -9.77 5.28 -19.61
CA GLN A 369 -9.27 6.47 -20.30
C GLN A 369 -8.52 7.44 -19.37
N ARG A 370 -8.85 7.41 -18.07
CA ARG A 370 -8.18 8.19 -17.03
C ARG A 370 -6.69 7.85 -16.93
N GLU A 371 -6.36 6.58 -16.81
CA GLU A 371 -4.98 6.12 -16.59
C GLU A 371 -4.12 6.35 -17.84
N ARG A 372 -4.68 6.19 -19.05
CA ARG A 372 -4.02 6.60 -20.31
C ARG A 372 -3.69 8.09 -20.35
N LYS A 373 -4.64 8.94 -19.93
CA LYS A 373 -4.38 10.38 -19.81
C LYS A 373 -3.30 10.68 -18.77
N MET A 374 -3.32 9.99 -17.62
CA MET A 374 -2.31 10.14 -16.58
C MET A 374 -0.92 9.70 -17.07
N ALA A 375 -0.82 8.61 -17.85
CA ALA A 375 0.42 8.16 -18.47
C ALA A 375 1.00 9.21 -19.42
N LEU A 376 0.18 9.79 -20.30
CA LEU A 376 0.58 10.92 -21.15
C LEU A 376 1.08 12.11 -20.32
N GLU A 377 0.30 12.54 -19.31
CA GLU A 377 0.66 13.66 -18.43
C GLU A 377 1.99 13.43 -17.71
N LEU A 378 2.25 12.21 -17.22
CA LEU A 378 3.51 11.86 -16.54
C LEU A 378 4.69 11.89 -17.50
N LEU A 379 4.61 11.18 -18.63
CA LEU A 379 5.71 11.06 -19.57
C LEU A 379 6.10 12.40 -20.21
N ILE A 380 5.11 13.22 -20.57
CA ILE A 380 5.34 14.56 -21.12
C ILE A 380 5.97 15.47 -20.07
N TRP A 381 5.53 15.40 -18.80
CA TRP A 381 6.09 16.23 -17.73
C TRP A 381 7.52 15.81 -17.33
N LEU A 382 7.82 14.50 -17.28
CA LEU A 382 9.17 13.98 -17.05
C LEU A 382 10.15 14.40 -18.17
N PHE A 383 9.66 14.49 -19.40
CA PHE A 383 10.41 14.98 -20.57
C PHE A 383 10.59 16.51 -20.55
N VAL A 384 9.48 17.26 -20.65
CA VAL A 384 9.49 18.72 -20.86
C VAL A 384 9.94 19.48 -19.61
N THR A 385 9.42 19.11 -18.43
CA THR A 385 9.62 19.88 -17.20
C THR A 385 10.82 19.42 -16.41
N LYS A 386 10.99 18.10 -16.21
CA LYS A 386 12.10 17.55 -15.40
C LYS A 386 13.34 17.17 -16.21
N LYS A 387 13.24 17.04 -17.54
CA LYS A 387 14.34 16.63 -18.45
C LYS A 387 15.02 15.31 -18.06
N MET A 388 14.27 14.39 -17.46
CA MET A 388 14.80 13.12 -16.93
C MET A 388 14.71 11.96 -17.92
N ILE A 389 13.80 12.05 -18.87
CA ILE A 389 13.64 11.11 -19.97
C ILE A 389 14.09 11.84 -21.24
N THR A 390 14.91 11.19 -22.05
CA THR A 390 15.46 11.73 -23.31
C THR A 390 14.64 11.29 -24.54
N PRO A 391 14.84 11.90 -25.73
CA PRO A 391 14.21 11.39 -26.96
C PRO A 391 14.65 9.96 -27.30
N ASP A 392 15.87 9.57 -26.91
CA ASP A 392 16.37 8.20 -27.08
C ASP A 392 15.64 7.20 -26.16
N ASP A 393 15.29 7.60 -24.94
CA ASP A 393 14.46 6.79 -24.05
C ASP A 393 13.05 6.55 -24.62
N PHE A 394 12.45 7.57 -25.24
CA PHE A 394 11.19 7.41 -25.97
C PHE A 394 11.34 6.45 -27.16
N ARG A 395 12.40 6.60 -27.95
CA ARG A 395 12.70 5.72 -29.08
C ARG A 395 12.85 4.26 -28.63
N LYS A 396 13.67 4.00 -27.60
CA LYS A 396 13.89 2.66 -27.02
C LYS A 396 12.61 2.06 -26.42
N GLY A 397 11.89 2.85 -25.61
CA GLY A 397 10.63 2.43 -24.98
C GLY A 397 9.56 2.06 -26.00
N LEU A 398 9.33 2.91 -27.00
CA LEU A 398 8.38 2.65 -28.08
C LEU A 398 8.85 1.48 -28.98
N THR A 399 10.15 1.35 -29.29
CA THR A 399 10.70 0.20 -30.04
C THR A 399 10.37 -1.12 -29.35
N SER A 400 10.55 -1.21 -28.04
CA SER A 400 10.19 -2.41 -27.26
C SER A 400 8.67 -2.67 -27.29
N ILE A 401 7.84 -1.63 -27.15
CA ILE A 401 6.38 -1.77 -27.25
C ILE A 401 5.96 -2.29 -28.63
N TYR A 402 6.43 -1.71 -29.73
CA TYR A 402 6.01 -2.11 -31.07
C TYR A 402 6.45 -3.52 -31.43
N LYS A 403 7.66 -3.95 -31.00
CA LYS A 403 8.14 -5.33 -31.15
C LYS A 403 7.32 -6.35 -30.35
N GLU A 404 6.87 -5.98 -29.15
CA GLU A 404 6.06 -6.85 -28.27
C GLU A 404 4.55 -6.72 -28.54
N LEU A 405 4.14 -5.81 -29.44
CA LEU A 405 2.74 -5.49 -29.70
C LEU A 405 1.90 -6.68 -30.17
N PRO A 406 2.40 -7.65 -30.97
CA PRO A 406 1.66 -8.87 -31.28
C PRO A 406 1.27 -9.66 -30.02
N THR A 407 2.20 -9.91 -29.11
CA THR A 407 1.95 -10.61 -27.83
C THR A 407 1.06 -9.81 -26.88
N ILE A 408 1.18 -8.47 -26.87
CA ILE A 408 0.27 -7.62 -26.10
C ILE A 408 -1.16 -7.70 -26.66
N ARG A 409 -1.34 -7.84 -27.98
CA ARG A 409 -2.67 -7.99 -28.62
C ARG A 409 -3.38 -9.30 -28.26
N GLU A 410 -2.66 -10.38 -27.95
CA GLU A 410 -3.25 -11.63 -27.46
C GLU A 410 -4.08 -11.40 -26.19
N ASN A 411 -3.53 -10.61 -25.25
CA ASN A 411 -4.18 -10.28 -23.98
C ASN A 411 -5.11 -9.08 -24.09
N HIS A 412 -4.86 -8.17 -25.04
CA HIS A 412 -5.60 -6.93 -25.19
C HIS A 412 -5.77 -6.53 -26.68
N PRO A 413 -6.78 -7.06 -27.40
CA PRO A 413 -6.89 -6.95 -28.86
C PRO A 413 -6.87 -5.53 -29.44
N VAL A 414 -7.27 -4.51 -28.66
CA VAL A 414 -7.27 -3.10 -29.08
C VAL A 414 -5.99 -2.34 -28.70
N ALA A 415 -4.98 -2.99 -28.14
CA ALA A 415 -3.72 -2.39 -27.69
C ALA A 415 -3.05 -1.52 -28.77
N GLY A 416 -2.91 -2.03 -30.00
CA GLY A 416 -2.28 -1.27 -31.09
C GLY A 416 -3.01 0.03 -31.43
N ARG A 417 -4.35 0.04 -31.39
CA ARG A 417 -5.14 1.27 -31.58
C ARG A 417 -4.92 2.27 -30.45
N LEU A 418 -4.80 1.80 -29.21
CA LEU A 418 -4.55 2.65 -28.04
C LEU A 418 -3.13 3.24 -28.03
N VAL A 419 -2.10 2.46 -28.35
CA VAL A 419 -0.72 2.95 -28.49
C VAL A 419 -0.64 4.00 -29.60
N ASN A 420 -1.19 3.71 -30.78
CA ASN A 420 -1.25 4.66 -31.90
C ASN A 420 -2.03 5.94 -31.56
N ALA A 421 -3.06 5.88 -30.71
CA ALA A 421 -3.77 7.07 -30.25
C ALA A 421 -2.96 7.94 -29.25
N MET A 422 -1.97 7.37 -28.57
CA MET A 422 -1.08 8.11 -27.66
C MET A 422 0.07 8.80 -28.40
N CYS A 423 0.61 8.18 -29.47
CA CYS A 423 1.80 8.65 -30.19
C CYS A 423 1.75 10.11 -30.72
N PRO A 424 0.63 10.64 -31.25
CA PRO A 424 0.54 12.04 -31.69
C PRO A 424 0.87 13.06 -30.59
N HIS A 425 0.61 12.73 -29.32
CA HIS A 425 0.99 13.58 -28.20
C HIS A 425 2.52 13.64 -28.04
N PHE A 426 3.22 12.51 -28.18
CA PHE A 426 4.68 12.47 -28.09
C PHE A 426 5.36 13.24 -29.24
N VAL A 427 4.79 13.20 -30.45
CA VAL A 427 5.25 14.04 -31.57
C VAL A 427 4.99 15.52 -31.30
N LYS A 428 3.78 15.88 -30.82
CA LYS A 428 3.42 17.27 -30.48
C LYS A 428 4.37 17.91 -29.44
N PHE A 429 4.81 17.14 -28.45
CA PHE A 429 5.76 17.60 -27.42
C PHE A 429 7.24 17.36 -27.79
N LYS A 430 7.54 16.98 -29.04
CA LYS A 430 8.90 16.72 -29.56
C LYS A 430 9.68 15.65 -28.79
N CYS A 431 8.98 14.67 -28.21
CA CYS A 431 9.59 13.49 -27.58
C CYS A 431 10.14 12.49 -28.62
N ILE A 432 9.58 12.51 -29.83
CA ILE A 432 9.94 11.68 -31.00
C ILE A 432 9.53 12.44 -32.28
N THR A 433 10.22 12.26 -33.41
CA THR A 433 9.82 12.86 -34.70
C THR A 433 8.73 12.05 -35.41
N GLN A 434 8.05 12.67 -36.39
CA GLN A 434 7.04 11.98 -37.20
C GLN A 434 7.64 10.85 -38.05
N GLU A 435 8.86 11.05 -38.60
CA GLU A 435 9.58 10.02 -39.36
C GLU A 435 9.97 8.82 -38.48
N GLU A 436 10.39 9.09 -37.24
CA GLU A 436 10.75 8.07 -36.27
C GLU A 436 9.52 7.25 -35.86
N LEU A 437 8.39 7.91 -35.62
CA LEU A 437 7.13 7.23 -35.35
C LEU A 437 6.71 6.32 -36.51
N ALA A 438 6.82 6.78 -37.77
CA ALA A 438 6.51 5.97 -38.94
C ALA A 438 7.40 4.71 -39.04
N LYS A 439 8.71 4.85 -38.79
CA LYS A 439 9.66 3.72 -38.74
C LYS A 439 9.33 2.74 -37.61
N LEU A 440 8.83 3.22 -36.47
CA LEU A 440 8.44 2.35 -35.35
C LEU A 440 7.13 1.59 -35.61
N GLN A 441 6.16 2.21 -36.27
CA GLN A 441 4.89 1.54 -36.61
C GLN A 441 5.10 0.35 -37.57
N GLN A 442 6.07 0.46 -38.48
CA GLN A 442 6.51 -0.64 -39.36
C GLN A 442 7.05 -1.87 -38.60
N LEU A 443 7.51 -1.74 -37.34
CA LEU A 443 7.99 -2.87 -36.52
C LEU A 443 6.86 -3.77 -35.97
N SER A 444 5.60 -3.37 -36.16
CA SER A 444 4.40 -4.08 -35.67
C SER A 444 3.43 -4.50 -36.77
N SER A 445 3.85 -4.32 -38.03
CA SER A 445 3.10 -4.66 -39.25
C SER A 445 3.14 -6.16 -39.52
#